data_AF-A0A972CG42-F1
#
_entry.id   AF-A0A972CG42-F1
#
_cell.length_a   1.000
_cell.length_b   1.000
_cell.length_c   1.000
_cell.angle_alpha   90.00
_cell.angle_beta   90.00
_cell.angle_gamma   90.00
#
_symmetry.space_group_name_H-M   'P 1'
#
loop_
_entity.id
_entity.type
_entity.pdbx_description
1 polymer ?
#
loop_
_entity_poly.entity_id
_entity_poly.type
_entity_poly.pdbx_seq_one_letter_code
_entity_poly.pdbx_strand_id
1 'polypeptide(L)'
;GDLGIPVVLLVNKGTASASEILAAALKESGVATLVGTKTFGKGVAQKIVYLNNGSSYKLSMYYFLTPNKNRIDKVGITPDYIVENYKGIDTEALLAQYSTFAKMNEKTKPKLGDVGLNVYGAQQRLSLLGYEVPISGTMDEKTTEAVKAFQKSQGLYEYGVLDYATMNALDQTAYEYSIGADIERDLQLDKAVELLT
;
A
#
# COMPACT_ATOMS: atom_id res chain seq x y z
N GLY A 1 26.11 9.68 -9.32
CA GLY A 1 27.11 8.69 -8.91
C GLY A 1 26.36 7.57 -8.28
N ASP A 2 26.40 6.39 -8.88
CA ASP A 2 25.79 5.19 -8.32
C ASP A 2 26.74 4.64 -7.24
N LEU A 3 26.23 4.50 -6.02
CA LEU A 3 27.01 4.00 -4.87
C LEU A 3 27.05 2.46 -4.85
N GLY A 4 26.27 1.78 -5.71
CA GLY A 4 26.18 0.31 -5.74
C GLY A 4 25.59 -0.31 -4.48
N ILE A 5 25.03 0.50 -3.58
CA ILE A 5 24.39 0.07 -2.34
C ILE A 5 22.88 0.12 -2.59
N PRO A 6 22.14 -0.99 -2.40
CA PRO A 6 20.70 -0.98 -2.55
C PRO A 6 20.06 -0.07 -1.50
N VAL A 7 19.12 0.77 -1.93
CA VAL A 7 18.42 1.74 -1.06
C VAL A 7 16.93 1.44 -1.07
N VAL A 8 16.34 1.36 0.12
CA VAL A 8 14.89 1.32 0.30
C VAL A 8 14.47 2.56 1.09
N LEU A 9 13.41 3.24 0.64
CA LEU A 9 12.84 4.41 1.31
C LEU A 9 11.43 4.09 1.82
N LEU A 10 11.22 4.22 3.13
CA LEU A 10 9.91 4.10 3.74
C LEU A 10 9.09 5.39 3.57
N VAL A 11 7.86 5.26 3.10
CA VAL A 11 6.94 6.40 2.88
C VAL A 11 5.54 6.10 3.40
N ASN A 12 4.81 7.14 3.80
CA ASN A 12 3.41 7.00 4.20
C ASN A 12 2.60 8.28 3.94
N LYS A 13 1.32 8.28 4.34
CA LYS A 13 0.41 9.43 4.24
C LYS A 13 0.94 10.72 4.91
N GLY A 14 1.87 10.62 5.85
CA GLY A 14 2.55 11.76 6.50
C GLY A 14 3.76 12.29 5.73
N THR A 15 4.27 11.54 4.74
CA THR A 15 5.31 12.01 3.82
C THR A 15 4.72 13.11 2.94
N ALA A 16 5.15 14.36 3.17
CA ALA A 16 4.61 15.54 2.50
C ALA A 16 5.71 16.52 2.07
N SER A 17 5.46 17.30 1.01
CA SER A 17 6.31 18.43 0.61
C SER A 17 7.73 17.98 0.23
N ALA A 18 8.78 18.46 0.93
CA ALA A 18 10.17 18.15 0.61
C ALA A 18 10.45 16.63 0.61
N SER A 19 9.81 15.87 1.50
CA SER A 19 9.97 14.42 1.56
C SER A 19 9.38 13.72 0.33
N GLU A 20 8.32 14.27 -0.28
CA GLU A 20 7.77 13.74 -1.54
C GLU A 20 8.66 14.05 -2.72
N ILE A 21 9.29 15.24 -2.74
CA ILE A 21 10.26 15.61 -3.76
C ILE A 21 11.46 14.65 -3.70
N LEU A 22 11.97 14.36 -2.50
CA LEU A 22 13.03 13.38 -2.29
C LEU A 22 12.60 11.98 -2.74
N ALA A 23 11.43 11.51 -2.32
CA ALA A 23 10.89 10.20 -2.66
C ALA A 23 10.74 10.04 -4.18
N ALA A 24 10.17 11.04 -4.86
CA ALA A 24 10.01 11.05 -6.31
C ALA A 24 11.37 11.04 -7.03
N ALA A 25 12.31 11.86 -6.57
CA ALA A 25 13.64 11.93 -7.16
C ALA A 25 14.38 10.59 -7.07
N LEU A 26 14.35 9.94 -5.90
CA LEU A 26 15.01 8.64 -5.70
C LEU A 26 14.32 7.52 -6.47
N LYS A 27 12.98 7.49 -6.48
CA LYS A 27 12.20 6.50 -7.24
C LYS A 27 12.46 6.61 -8.74
N GLU A 28 12.28 7.80 -9.32
CA GLU A 28 12.35 7.98 -10.77
C GLU A 28 13.77 7.96 -11.32
N SER A 29 14.78 8.19 -10.47
CA SER A 29 16.19 7.98 -10.84
C SER A 29 16.63 6.51 -10.72
N GLY A 30 15.75 5.62 -10.24
CA GLY A 30 16.06 4.21 -10.01
C GLY A 30 17.04 3.96 -8.86
N VAL A 31 17.27 4.96 -8.00
CA VAL A 31 18.23 4.87 -6.90
C VAL A 31 17.64 4.16 -5.68
N ALA A 32 16.34 4.31 -5.42
CA ALA A 32 15.69 3.67 -4.29
C ALA A 32 14.36 3.01 -4.68
N THR A 33 14.08 1.89 -4.02
CA THR A 33 12.75 1.26 -4.00
C THR A 33 11.93 1.88 -2.88
N LEU A 34 10.71 2.30 -3.16
CA LEU A 34 9.81 2.86 -2.13
C LEU A 34 8.92 1.76 -1.55
N VAL A 35 8.83 1.72 -0.22
CA VAL A 35 7.96 0.82 0.53
C VAL A 35 7.05 1.64 1.42
N GLY A 36 5.76 1.30 1.47
CA GLY A 36 4.85 1.85 2.47
C GLY A 36 3.49 2.23 1.91
N THR A 37 2.96 3.41 2.25
CA THR A 37 1.68 3.89 1.70
C THR A 37 1.85 5.15 0.87
N LYS A 38 0.85 5.41 0.02
CA LYS A 38 0.82 6.60 -0.84
C LYS A 38 1.01 7.89 -0.02
N THR A 39 1.88 8.78 -0.52
CA THR A 39 2.24 10.03 0.15
C THR A 39 1.12 11.08 0.10
N PHE A 40 1.28 12.17 0.85
CA PHE A 40 0.22 13.17 1.07
C PHE A 40 -0.27 13.88 -0.21
N GLY A 41 0.63 14.22 -1.13
CA GLY A 41 0.34 14.99 -2.34
C GLY A 41 0.46 16.50 -2.17
N LYS A 42 1.42 17.01 -1.39
CA LYS A 42 1.66 18.45 -1.26
C LYS A 42 2.71 18.88 -2.28
N GLY A 43 2.25 19.18 -3.49
CA GLY A 43 3.09 19.54 -4.63
C GLY A 43 3.19 21.02 -4.94
N VAL A 44 2.97 21.91 -3.97
CA VAL A 44 2.97 23.37 -4.19
C VAL A 44 3.93 24.11 -3.26
N ALA A 45 4.60 25.13 -3.81
CA ALA A 45 5.36 26.10 -3.04
C ALA A 45 4.52 27.36 -2.81
N GLN A 46 4.42 27.77 -1.56
CA GLN A 46 3.64 28.94 -1.17
C GLN A 46 4.54 30.11 -0.76
N LYS A 47 4.12 31.32 -1.09
CA LYS A 47 4.73 32.57 -0.65
C LYS A 47 3.73 33.33 0.23
N ILE A 48 4.22 33.89 1.34
CA ILE A 48 3.46 34.86 2.13
C ILE A 48 3.64 36.23 1.49
N VAL A 49 2.53 36.90 1.20
CA VAL A 49 2.49 38.26 0.68
C VAL A 49 1.87 39.15 1.74
N TYR A 50 2.61 40.16 2.18
CA TYR A 50 2.16 41.12 3.18
C TYR A 50 1.44 42.29 2.51
N LEU A 51 0.36 42.74 3.12
CA LEU A 51 -0.39 43.92 2.71
C LEU A 51 0.00 45.14 3.54
N ASN A 52 -0.25 46.33 2.99
CA ASN A 52 0.09 47.60 3.64
C ASN A 52 -0.64 47.84 4.98
N ASN A 53 -1.74 47.13 5.24
CA ASN A 53 -2.49 47.19 6.49
C ASN A 53 -2.01 46.20 7.57
N GLY A 54 -0.88 45.52 7.35
CA GLY A 54 -0.31 44.53 8.28
C GLY A 54 -0.90 43.12 8.17
N SER A 55 -1.93 42.92 7.34
CA SER A 55 -2.46 41.58 7.05
C SER A 55 -1.60 40.85 6.00
N SER A 56 -1.85 39.56 5.77
CA SER A 56 -1.12 38.78 4.78
C SER A 56 -1.99 37.71 4.11
N TYR A 57 -1.58 37.29 2.92
CA TYR A 57 -2.13 36.11 2.24
C TYR A 57 -1.03 35.11 1.93
N LYS A 58 -1.37 33.82 2.00
CA LYS A 58 -0.49 32.72 1.60
C LYS A 58 -0.93 32.22 0.23
N LEU A 59 -0.11 32.48 -0.79
CA LEU A 59 -0.43 32.17 -2.18
C LEU A 59 0.47 31.06 -2.71
N SER A 60 -0.13 30.04 -3.34
CA SER A 60 0.61 29.02 -4.08
C SER A 60 1.13 29.61 -5.39
N MET A 61 2.45 29.65 -5.55
CA MET A 61 3.11 30.31 -6.69
C MET A 61 3.66 29.29 -7.68
N TYR A 62 4.07 28.12 -7.21
CA TYR A 62 4.75 27.11 -8.01
C TYR A 62 4.21 25.72 -7.74
N TYR A 63 4.29 24.87 -8.76
CA TYR A 63 4.11 23.44 -8.63
C TYR A 63 5.47 22.75 -8.65
N PHE A 64 5.63 21.75 -7.80
CA PHE A 64 6.73 20.80 -7.90
C PHE A 64 6.34 19.70 -8.88
N LEU A 65 7.27 19.40 -9.78
CA LEU A 65 7.20 18.27 -10.67
C LEU A 65 8.30 17.28 -10.31
N THR A 66 8.03 16.00 -10.52
CA THR A 66 9.06 14.96 -10.40
C THR A 66 10.10 15.08 -11.53
N PRO A 67 11.25 14.37 -11.48
CA PRO A 67 12.20 14.33 -12.60
C PRO A 67 11.56 14.03 -13.97
N ASN A 68 10.58 13.14 -14.01
CA ASN A 68 9.80 12.77 -15.21
C ASN A 68 8.66 13.75 -15.52
N LYS A 69 8.63 14.91 -14.84
CA LYS A 69 7.65 15.99 -15.00
C LYS A 69 6.22 15.62 -14.56
N ASN A 70 6.06 14.64 -13.69
CA ASN A 70 4.75 14.28 -13.14
C ASN A 70 4.32 15.31 -12.07
N ARG A 71 3.02 15.65 -12.04
CA ARG A 71 2.46 16.53 -11.02
C ARG A 71 2.07 15.73 -9.78
N ILE A 72 2.59 16.12 -8.62
CA ILE A 72 2.35 15.42 -7.35
C ILE A 72 1.27 16.09 -6.49
N ASP A 73 0.92 17.34 -6.78
CA ASP A 73 -0.09 18.09 -6.02
C ASP A 73 -1.46 17.41 -6.08
N LYS A 74 -2.03 17.08 -4.92
CA LYS A 74 -3.24 16.28 -4.69
C LYS A 74 -3.18 14.83 -5.22
N VAL A 75 -2.02 14.41 -5.73
CA VAL A 75 -1.82 13.07 -6.28
C VAL A 75 -0.92 12.25 -5.36
N GLY A 76 0.17 12.80 -4.86
CA GLY A 76 1.18 12.05 -4.09
C GLY A 76 2.04 11.14 -4.96
N ILE A 77 2.92 10.38 -4.29
CA ILE A 77 3.79 9.37 -4.86
C ILE A 77 3.31 8.01 -4.37
N THR A 78 2.99 7.12 -5.30
CA THR A 78 2.68 5.72 -4.99
C THR A 78 4.00 4.96 -4.80
N PRO A 79 4.19 4.21 -3.69
CA PRO A 79 5.38 3.39 -3.48
C PRO A 79 5.45 2.23 -4.49
N ASP A 80 6.61 1.58 -4.57
CA ASP A 80 6.79 0.38 -5.42
C ASP A 80 6.19 -0.87 -4.76
N TYR A 81 6.25 -0.93 -3.42
CA TYR A 81 5.59 -1.94 -2.61
C TYR A 81 4.64 -1.27 -1.62
N ILE A 82 3.35 -1.57 -1.73
CA ILE A 82 2.33 -1.05 -0.81
C ILE A 82 2.31 -1.92 0.44
N VAL A 83 2.63 -1.32 1.59
CA VAL A 83 2.63 -1.95 2.91
C VAL A 83 2.12 -0.91 3.93
N GLU A 84 1.05 -1.21 4.67
CA GLU A 84 0.51 -0.29 5.68
C GLU A 84 0.83 -0.83 7.09
N ASN A 85 1.51 -0.02 7.90
CA ASN A 85 1.74 -0.33 9.31
C ASN A 85 0.45 -0.18 10.11
N TYR A 86 0.34 -0.96 11.18
CA TYR A 86 -0.76 -0.94 12.12
C TYR A 86 -0.76 0.31 13.03
N LYS A 87 -1.15 1.49 12.54
CA LYS A 87 -1.29 2.70 13.41
C LYS A 87 -2.67 3.34 13.31
N GLY A 88 -3.28 3.57 14.48
CA GLY A 88 -4.58 4.25 14.59
C GLY A 88 -5.77 3.40 14.12
N ILE A 89 -5.58 2.08 14.10
CA ILE A 89 -6.60 1.11 13.73
C ILE A 89 -7.57 0.97 14.90
N ASP A 90 -8.84 1.27 14.65
CA ASP A 90 -9.94 0.81 15.50
C ASP A 90 -10.07 -0.70 15.29
N THR A 91 -9.37 -1.46 16.13
CA THR A 91 -9.35 -2.93 16.06
C THR A 91 -10.72 -3.52 16.36
N GLU A 92 -11.58 -2.82 17.10
CA GLU A 92 -12.95 -3.24 17.33
C GLU A 92 -13.77 -3.16 16.03
N ALA A 93 -13.66 -2.04 15.31
CA ALA A 93 -14.30 -1.89 14.01
C ALA A 93 -13.76 -2.87 12.95
N LEU A 94 -12.45 -3.11 12.91
CA LEU A 94 -11.86 -4.07 11.98
C LEU A 94 -12.24 -5.51 12.31
N LEU A 95 -12.22 -5.90 13.58
CA LEU A 95 -12.64 -7.24 13.99
C LEU A 95 -14.12 -7.45 13.69
N ALA A 96 -14.96 -6.43 13.92
CA ALA A 96 -16.37 -6.47 13.55
C ALA A 96 -16.53 -6.64 12.02
N GLN A 97 -15.78 -5.89 11.22
CA GLN A 97 -15.77 -6.03 9.76
C GLN A 97 -15.31 -7.43 9.33
N TYR A 98 -14.17 -7.90 9.83
CA TYR A 98 -13.61 -9.23 9.53
C TYR A 98 -14.61 -10.35 9.86
N SER A 99 -15.31 -10.24 10.99
CA SER A 99 -16.30 -11.22 11.43
C SER A 99 -17.50 -11.36 10.46
N THR A 100 -17.72 -10.40 9.57
CA THR A 100 -18.75 -10.47 8.51
C THR A 100 -18.29 -11.10 7.21
N PHE A 101 -16.99 -11.38 7.06
CA PHE A 101 -16.45 -11.86 5.80
C PHE A 101 -16.91 -13.28 5.47
N ALA A 102 -17.06 -13.56 4.18
CA ALA A 102 -17.40 -14.88 3.70
C ALA A 102 -16.30 -15.88 4.09
N LYS A 103 -16.72 -17.10 4.44
CA LYS A 103 -15.80 -18.20 4.76
C LYS A 103 -15.15 -18.71 3.47
N MET A 104 -13.86 -19.00 3.53
CA MET A 104 -13.10 -19.61 2.43
C MET A 104 -12.93 -21.13 2.66
N ASN A 105 -14.04 -21.87 2.78
CA ASN A 105 -14.03 -23.28 3.16
C ASN A 105 -14.54 -24.23 2.07
N GLU A 106 -14.82 -23.72 0.87
CA GLU A 106 -15.17 -24.57 -0.26
C GLU A 106 -13.94 -25.37 -0.72
N LYS A 107 -14.17 -26.59 -1.21
CA LYS A 107 -13.08 -27.51 -1.65
C LYS A 107 -12.53 -27.16 -3.04
N THR A 108 -12.74 -25.93 -3.49
CA THR A 108 -12.27 -25.40 -4.78
C THR A 108 -10.95 -24.65 -4.57
N LYS A 109 -10.13 -24.61 -5.62
CA LYS A 109 -8.89 -23.82 -5.66
C LYS A 109 -8.99 -22.79 -6.80
N PRO A 110 -9.72 -21.68 -6.61
CA PRO A 110 -10.01 -20.75 -7.69
C PRO A 110 -8.74 -20.20 -8.35
N LYS A 111 -8.77 -20.16 -9.68
CA LYS A 111 -7.77 -19.53 -10.56
C LYS A 111 -8.43 -18.47 -11.44
N LEU A 112 -7.65 -17.77 -12.27
CA LEU A 112 -8.14 -16.75 -13.21
C LEU A 112 -9.37 -17.24 -13.99
N GLY A 113 -10.45 -16.47 -13.93
CA GLY A 113 -11.75 -16.75 -14.56
C GLY A 113 -12.77 -17.49 -13.68
N ASP A 114 -12.34 -18.10 -12.57
CA ASP A 114 -13.26 -18.82 -11.68
C ASP A 114 -14.11 -17.85 -10.84
N VAL A 115 -15.28 -18.31 -10.42
CA VAL A 115 -16.23 -17.56 -9.58
C VAL A 115 -16.59 -18.40 -8.37
N GLY A 116 -16.70 -17.79 -7.18
CA GLY A 116 -17.13 -18.52 -5.99
C GLY A 116 -17.01 -17.74 -4.68
N LEU A 117 -17.47 -18.35 -3.58
CA LEU A 117 -17.43 -17.73 -2.26
C LEU A 117 -16.01 -17.65 -1.72
N ASN A 118 -15.14 -18.62 -2.04
CA ASN A 118 -13.72 -18.54 -1.72
C ASN A 118 -13.08 -17.28 -2.34
N VAL A 119 -13.45 -16.92 -3.57
CA VAL A 119 -12.95 -15.72 -4.25
C VAL A 119 -13.47 -14.46 -3.57
N TYR A 120 -14.77 -14.42 -3.30
CA TYR A 120 -15.41 -13.29 -2.63
C TYR A 120 -14.79 -13.03 -1.24
N GLY A 121 -14.62 -14.10 -0.44
CA GLY A 121 -13.98 -14.03 0.87
C GLY A 121 -12.50 -13.62 0.81
N ALA A 122 -11.78 -14.05 -0.23
CA ALA A 122 -10.40 -13.65 -0.46
C ALA A 122 -10.30 -12.16 -0.82
N GLN A 123 -11.18 -11.66 -1.71
CA GLN A 123 -11.21 -10.24 -2.09
C GLN A 123 -11.51 -9.33 -0.89
N GLN A 124 -12.41 -9.73 0.01
CA GLN A 124 -12.67 -8.99 1.25
C GLN A 124 -11.41 -8.86 2.13
N ARG A 125 -10.66 -9.95 2.30
CA ARG A 125 -9.43 -9.98 3.11
C ARG A 125 -8.28 -9.24 2.45
N LEU A 126 -8.08 -9.43 1.15
CA LEU A 126 -7.11 -8.67 0.37
C LEU A 126 -7.41 -7.16 0.46
N SER A 127 -8.68 -6.76 0.32
CA SER A 127 -9.08 -5.37 0.49
C SER A 127 -8.83 -4.85 1.91
N LEU A 128 -9.10 -5.66 2.95
CA LEU A 128 -8.78 -5.32 4.34
C LEU A 128 -7.28 -5.09 4.55
N LEU A 129 -6.44 -5.90 3.88
CA LEU A 129 -4.98 -5.81 3.90
C LEU A 129 -4.42 -4.72 2.96
N GLY A 130 -5.28 -3.90 2.35
CA GLY A 130 -4.88 -2.74 1.54
C GLY A 130 -4.64 -3.02 0.04
N TYR A 131 -4.94 -4.22 -0.46
CA TYR A 131 -4.89 -4.51 -1.89
C TYR A 131 -6.10 -3.93 -2.62
N GLU A 132 -5.88 -3.27 -3.76
CA GLU A 132 -6.96 -2.69 -4.58
C GLU A 132 -7.62 -3.76 -5.47
N VAL A 133 -8.55 -4.53 -4.91
CA VAL A 133 -9.30 -5.58 -5.62
C VAL A 133 -10.81 -5.31 -5.62
N PRO A 134 -11.50 -5.53 -6.75
CA PRO A 134 -12.96 -5.46 -6.78
C PRO A 134 -13.57 -6.66 -6.06
N ILE A 135 -14.51 -6.44 -5.14
CA ILE A 135 -15.20 -7.51 -4.43
C ILE A 135 -16.39 -7.99 -5.28
N SER A 136 -16.09 -8.86 -6.26
CA SER A 136 -17.05 -9.35 -7.26
C SER A 136 -17.37 -10.84 -7.13
N GLY A 137 -16.56 -11.58 -6.37
CA GLY A 137 -16.57 -13.04 -6.34
C GLY A 137 -15.98 -13.71 -7.59
N THR A 138 -15.43 -12.93 -8.52
CA THR A 138 -14.78 -13.41 -9.76
C THR A 138 -13.26 -13.21 -9.67
N MET A 139 -12.49 -14.26 -9.96
CA MET A 139 -11.02 -14.21 -10.05
C MET A 139 -10.62 -13.51 -11.35
N ASP A 140 -10.65 -12.18 -11.35
CA ASP A 140 -10.17 -11.36 -12.45
C ASP A 140 -8.64 -11.18 -12.41
N GLU A 141 -8.10 -10.47 -13.40
CA GLU A 141 -6.66 -10.20 -13.51
C GLU A 141 -6.14 -9.45 -12.28
N LYS A 142 -6.89 -8.45 -11.79
CA LYS A 142 -6.53 -7.67 -10.60
C LYS A 142 -6.46 -8.54 -9.34
N THR A 143 -7.46 -9.39 -9.13
CA THR A 143 -7.49 -10.33 -8.00
C THR A 143 -6.34 -11.32 -8.11
N THR A 144 -6.07 -11.83 -9.31
CA THR A 144 -4.96 -12.77 -9.56
C THR A 144 -3.60 -12.12 -9.25
N GLU A 145 -3.38 -10.87 -9.68
CA GLU A 145 -2.16 -10.11 -9.38
C GLU A 145 -2.00 -9.84 -7.87
N ALA A 146 -3.10 -9.46 -7.20
CA ALA A 146 -3.09 -9.26 -5.75
C ALA A 146 -2.78 -10.56 -4.99
N VAL A 147 -3.33 -11.69 -5.44
CA VAL A 147 -3.01 -13.01 -4.86
C VAL A 147 -1.53 -13.35 -5.05
N LYS A 148 -0.95 -13.08 -6.23
CA LYS A 148 0.49 -13.29 -6.47
C LYS A 148 1.35 -12.42 -5.56
N ALA A 149 1.00 -11.14 -5.44
CA ALA A 149 1.71 -10.21 -4.56
C ALA A 149 1.63 -10.65 -3.09
N PHE A 150 0.45 -11.08 -2.64
CA PHE A 150 0.27 -11.65 -1.31
C PHE A 150 1.10 -12.93 -1.12
N GLN A 151 1.04 -13.88 -2.05
CA GLN A 151 1.84 -15.10 -2.02
C GLN A 151 3.33 -14.79 -1.88
N LYS A 152 3.84 -13.87 -2.71
CA LYS A 152 5.23 -13.41 -2.64
C LYS A 152 5.57 -12.85 -1.25
N SER A 153 4.70 -12.01 -0.66
CA SER A 153 4.90 -11.46 0.69
C SER A 153 4.90 -12.51 1.81
N GLN A 154 4.23 -13.64 1.61
CA GLN A 154 4.15 -14.73 2.58
C GLN A 154 5.19 -15.83 2.33
N GLY A 155 6.09 -15.64 1.35
CA GLY A 155 7.06 -16.67 0.96
C GLY A 155 6.44 -17.90 0.29
N LEU A 156 5.21 -17.77 -0.25
CA LEU A 156 4.52 -18.80 -1.01
C LEU A 156 4.85 -18.68 -2.50
N TYR A 157 4.65 -19.76 -3.25
CA TYR A 157 4.77 -19.72 -4.72
C TYR A 157 3.76 -18.75 -5.33
N GLU A 158 4.21 -17.83 -6.18
CA GLU A 158 3.43 -16.70 -6.75
C GLU A 158 2.66 -17.05 -8.04
N TYR A 159 1.88 -18.13 -8.02
CA TYR A 159 1.16 -18.62 -9.20
C TYR A 159 -0.29 -18.13 -9.30
N GLY A 160 -0.76 -17.33 -8.33
CA GLY A 160 -2.03 -16.59 -8.42
C GLY A 160 -3.30 -17.41 -8.21
N VAL A 161 -3.17 -18.61 -7.64
CA VAL A 161 -4.29 -19.50 -7.34
C VAL A 161 -4.59 -19.44 -5.84
N LEU A 162 -5.87 -19.37 -5.49
CA LEU A 162 -6.35 -19.48 -4.12
C LEU A 162 -6.37 -20.96 -3.68
N ASP A 163 -5.19 -21.54 -3.52
CA ASP A 163 -5.06 -22.86 -2.91
C ASP A 163 -5.27 -22.82 -1.39
N TYR A 164 -5.31 -23.98 -0.75
CA TYR A 164 -5.59 -24.06 0.69
C TYR A 164 -4.53 -23.34 1.54
N ALA A 165 -3.27 -23.38 1.13
CA ALA A 165 -2.19 -22.68 1.84
C ALA A 165 -2.37 -21.17 1.75
N THR A 166 -2.65 -20.65 0.55
CA THR A 166 -2.90 -19.22 0.30
C THR A 166 -4.14 -18.74 1.04
N MET A 167 -5.25 -19.49 1.00
CA MET A 167 -6.49 -19.11 1.69
C MET A 167 -6.30 -19.12 3.22
N ASN A 168 -5.61 -20.11 3.78
CA ASN A 168 -5.34 -20.17 5.22
C ASN A 168 -4.43 -19.02 5.65
N ALA A 169 -3.33 -18.78 4.94
CA ALA A 169 -2.43 -17.66 5.22
C ALA A 169 -3.18 -16.33 5.14
N LEU A 170 -3.99 -16.13 4.10
CA LEU A 170 -4.78 -14.90 3.92
C LEU A 170 -5.80 -14.69 5.04
N ASP A 171 -6.48 -15.74 5.48
CA ASP A 171 -7.42 -15.70 6.62
C ASP A 171 -6.70 -15.34 7.92
N GLN A 172 -5.59 -16.02 8.21
CA GLN A 172 -4.79 -15.79 9.40
C GLN A 172 -4.22 -14.37 9.43
N THR A 173 -3.58 -13.91 8.35
CA THR A 173 -3.01 -12.56 8.27
C THR A 173 -4.10 -11.49 8.40
N ALA A 174 -5.27 -11.68 7.78
CA ALA A 174 -6.39 -10.75 7.92
C ALA A 174 -6.96 -10.73 9.34
N TYR A 175 -7.03 -11.89 10.01
CA TYR A 175 -7.45 -11.98 11.40
C TYR A 175 -6.47 -11.27 12.33
N GLU A 176 -5.17 -11.59 12.24
CA GLU A 176 -4.11 -10.95 13.01
C GLU A 176 -4.11 -9.43 12.79
N TYR A 177 -4.36 -9.01 11.54
CA TYR A 177 -4.51 -7.61 11.20
C TYR A 177 -5.72 -6.97 11.90
N SER A 178 -6.85 -7.67 11.93
CA SER A 178 -8.08 -7.17 12.55
C SER A 178 -7.98 -7.01 14.07
N ILE A 179 -7.22 -7.86 14.75
CA ILE A 179 -7.05 -7.80 16.22
C ILE A 179 -5.84 -6.96 16.64
N GLY A 180 -5.03 -6.49 15.69
CA GLY A 180 -3.82 -5.75 15.97
C GLY A 180 -2.73 -6.57 16.65
N ALA A 181 -2.64 -7.88 16.37
CA ALA A 181 -1.67 -8.78 17.00
C ALA A 181 -0.20 -8.37 16.75
N ASP A 182 0.04 -7.52 15.75
CA ASP A 182 1.37 -7.04 15.35
C ASP A 182 1.45 -5.48 15.38
N ILE A 183 0.67 -4.79 16.22
CA ILE A 183 0.64 -3.31 16.22
C ILE A 183 1.97 -2.60 16.50
N GLU A 184 2.92 -3.30 17.14
CA GLU A 184 4.28 -2.78 17.37
C GLU A 184 5.27 -3.17 16.26
N ARG A 185 4.89 -4.13 15.40
CA ARG A 185 5.73 -4.60 14.30
C ARG A 185 5.67 -3.61 13.13
N ASP A 186 6.84 -3.19 12.68
CA ASP A 186 6.97 -2.31 11.53
C ASP A 186 7.06 -3.14 10.24
N LEU A 187 5.89 -3.48 9.67
CA LEU A 187 5.80 -4.25 8.43
C LEU A 187 6.52 -3.56 7.25
N GLN A 188 6.49 -2.22 7.22
CA GLN A 188 7.21 -1.46 6.18
C GLN A 188 8.73 -1.68 6.31
N LEU A 189 9.25 -1.63 7.53
CA LEU A 189 10.65 -1.91 7.81
C LEU A 189 11.02 -3.36 7.48
N ASP A 190 10.22 -4.33 7.91
CA ASP A 190 10.46 -5.75 7.59
C ASP A 190 10.57 -5.98 6.09
N LYS A 191 9.64 -5.39 5.32
CA LYS A 191 9.69 -5.47 3.86
C LYS A 191 10.91 -4.79 3.28
N ALA A 192 11.34 -3.67 3.86
CA ALA A 192 12.56 -3.00 3.42
C ALA A 192 13.81 -3.85 3.68
N VAL A 193 13.89 -4.54 4.81
CA VAL A 193 15.00 -5.45 5.12
C VAL A 193 15.02 -6.62 4.13
N GLU A 194 13.88 -7.25 3.84
CA GLU A 194 13.76 -8.32 2.85
C GLU A 194 14.29 -7.91 1.46
N LEU A 195 14.02 -6.67 1.03
CA LEU A 195 14.45 -6.15 -0.27
C LEU A 195 15.96 -5.82 -0.35
N LEU A 196 16.62 -5.73 0.80
CA LEU A 196 18.05 -5.41 0.90
C LEU A 196 18.94 -6.66 1.07
N THR A 197 18.34 -7.82 1.32
CA THR A 197 19.01 -9.12 1.53
C THR A 197 18.90 -10.01 0.31
#